data_AF-A0A6G2RPP2-F1
#
_entry.id   AF-A0A6G2RPP2-F1
#
_cell.length_a   1.000
_cell.length_b   1.000
_cell.length_c   1.000
_cell.angle_alpha   90.00
_cell.angle_beta   90.00
_cell.angle_gamma   90.00
#
_symmetry.space_group_name_H-M   'P 1'
#
loop_
_entity.id
_entity.type
_entity.pdbx_description
1 polymer ?
#
loop_
_entity_poly.entity_id
_entity_poly.type
_entity_poly.pdbx_seq_one_letter_code
_entity_poly.pdbx_strand_id
1 'polypeptide(L)'
;MTTRPALLIAGHGTRHEGAADALRALVAMLAERHPDVPVAGGFFGAPASPLPLSGAVDELAARGAGRLVVVPLLLAPTGPIRESLPEAVARAAAAHPGLGFVCEPALGPHPRLLEVLERRLDAALGGGARRPEDRARTTVLLVGRGAADPYANAEVVRTARLLWEGRGFAGVESAFVTLAAPDVPAGLERCRVLAAAAPGGPGPDRIVVLPGFFFAGDLLERLRMQTEGWAAVHPWIEVLGAEPVGAAPELAEVVMERYRATVADGAAGGTPAGGVLPGAAVGAAAAAGGAA
;
A
#
# COMPACT_ATOMS: atom_id res chain seq x y z
N MET A 1 -2.35 34.16 -12.40
CA MET A 1 -3.21 33.10 -11.82
C MET A 1 -2.28 32.00 -11.36
N THR A 2 -2.23 31.69 -10.06
CA THR A 2 -1.44 30.57 -9.56
C THR A 2 -2.19 29.29 -9.91
N THR A 3 -1.67 28.51 -10.86
CA THR A 3 -2.22 27.19 -11.21
C THR A 3 -2.19 26.28 -9.98
N ARG A 4 -3.28 25.55 -9.72
CA ARG A 4 -3.31 24.56 -8.63
C ARG A 4 -2.21 23.51 -8.90
N PRO A 5 -1.51 23.02 -7.86
CA PRO A 5 -0.54 21.94 -8.03
C PRO A 5 -1.20 20.71 -8.68
N ALA A 6 -0.51 20.06 -9.60
CA ALA A 6 -0.96 18.80 -10.18
C ALA A 6 -0.78 17.65 -9.19
N LEU A 7 -1.65 16.65 -9.25
CA LEU A 7 -1.56 15.43 -8.45
C LEU A 7 -0.81 14.36 -9.25
N LEU A 8 0.31 13.89 -8.72
CA LEU A 8 1.05 12.74 -9.23
C LEU A 8 0.84 11.54 -8.29
N ILE A 9 0.24 10.47 -8.80
CA ILE A 9 0.07 9.22 -8.04
C ILE A 9 1.26 8.31 -8.32
N ALA A 10 1.98 7.91 -7.26
CA ALA A 10 3.17 7.09 -7.39
C ALA A 10 2.95 5.67 -6.84
N GLY A 11 2.78 4.70 -7.74
CA GLY A 11 2.76 3.27 -7.39
C GLY A 11 4.17 2.70 -7.23
N HIS A 12 4.33 1.63 -6.44
CA HIS A 12 5.62 0.95 -6.30
C HIS A 12 5.79 -0.21 -7.30
N GLY A 13 6.99 -0.31 -7.85
CA GLY A 13 7.35 -0.96 -9.11
C GLY A 13 6.73 -2.32 -9.38
N THR A 14 6.11 -2.41 -10.57
CA THR A 14 5.47 -3.60 -11.14
C THR A 14 5.73 -3.63 -12.64
N ARG A 15 5.84 -4.85 -13.20
CA ARG A 15 5.89 -5.09 -14.65
C ARG A 15 4.55 -5.60 -15.18
N HIS A 16 3.55 -5.68 -14.32
CA HIS A 16 2.28 -6.33 -14.60
C HIS A 16 1.28 -5.33 -15.19
N GLU A 17 0.77 -5.60 -16.39
CA GLU A 17 -0.19 -4.71 -17.09
C GLU A 17 -1.46 -4.46 -16.28
N GLY A 18 -2.01 -5.49 -15.63
CA GLY A 18 -3.19 -5.32 -14.76
C GLY A 18 -3.00 -4.30 -13.61
N ALA A 19 -1.76 -4.07 -13.17
CA ALA A 19 -1.48 -3.02 -12.18
C ALA A 19 -1.52 -1.62 -12.81
N ALA A 20 -1.03 -1.49 -14.04
CA ALA A 20 -1.13 -0.26 -14.82
C ALA A 20 -2.57 0.07 -15.19
N ASP A 21 -3.38 -0.93 -15.55
CA ASP A 21 -4.81 -0.74 -15.79
C ASP A 21 -5.55 -0.28 -14.53
N ALA A 22 -5.25 -0.88 -13.38
CA ALA A 22 -5.82 -0.43 -12.11
C ALA A 22 -5.39 0.99 -11.73
N LEU A 23 -4.13 1.37 -11.96
CA LEU A 23 -3.67 2.74 -11.73
C LEU A 23 -4.32 3.74 -12.70
N ARG A 24 -4.44 3.38 -13.98
CA ARG A 24 -5.18 4.18 -14.98
C ARG A 24 -6.64 4.38 -14.57
N ALA A 25 -7.31 3.33 -14.08
CA ALA A 25 -8.69 3.42 -13.59
C ALA A 25 -8.81 4.36 -12.37
N LEU A 26 -7.85 4.32 -11.44
CA LEU A 26 -7.81 5.25 -10.31
C LEU A 26 -7.58 6.71 -10.77
N VAL A 27 -6.65 6.94 -11.70
CA VAL A 27 -6.38 8.26 -12.27
C VAL A 27 -7.62 8.81 -12.98
N ALA A 28 -8.29 7.98 -13.80
CA ALA A 28 -9.53 8.36 -14.49
C ALA A 28 -10.63 8.76 -13.50
N MET A 29 -10.85 7.94 -12.46
CA MET A 29 -11.82 8.24 -11.40
C MET A 29 -11.54 9.58 -10.71
N LEU A 30 -10.27 9.87 -10.42
CA LEU A 30 -9.86 11.13 -9.77
C LEU A 30 -10.05 12.32 -10.71
N ALA A 31 -9.68 12.18 -11.98
CA ALA A 31 -9.84 13.23 -12.99
C ALA A 31 -11.31 13.57 -13.24
N GLU A 32 -12.19 12.55 -13.29
CA GLU A 32 -13.64 12.74 -13.45
C GLU A 32 -14.27 13.47 -12.24
N ARG A 33 -13.86 13.12 -11.02
CA ARG A 33 -14.37 13.73 -9.78
C ARG A 33 -13.79 15.12 -9.51
N HIS A 34 -12.60 15.41 -10.03
CA HIS A 34 -11.84 16.64 -9.76
C HIS A 34 -11.29 17.26 -11.04
N PRO A 35 -12.16 17.78 -11.93
CA PRO A 35 -11.74 18.29 -13.25
C PRO A 35 -10.78 19.48 -13.18
N ASP A 36 -10.74 20.20 -12.06
CA ASP A 36 -9.82 21.33 -11.84
C ASP A 36 -8.41 20.91 -11.40
N VAL A 37 -8.17 19.62 -11.13
CA VAL A 37 -6.88 19.10 -10.65
C VAL A 37 -6.29 18.23 -11.76
N PRO A 38 -5.17 18.63 -12.39
CA PRO A 38 -4.48 17.74 -13.31
C PRO A 38 -3.98 16.52 -12.55
N VAL A 39 -4.38 15.32 -12.98
CA VAL A 39 -3.99 14.04 -12.36
C VAL A 39 -3.25 13.18 -13.39
N ALA A 40 -2.13 12.60 -12.98
CA ALA A 40 -1.47 11.50 -13.68
C ALA A 40 -0.88 10.51 -12.67
N GLY A 41 -0.54 9.31 -13.12
CA GLY A 41 0.03 8.29 -12.25
C GLY A 41 0.99 7.36 -12.96
N GLY A 42 1.99 6.88 -12.23
CA GLY A 42 2.94 5.90 -12.73
C GLY A 42 3.70 5.18 -11.62
N PHE A 43 4.53 4.21 -12.01
CA PHE A 43 5.29 3.36 -11.11
C PHE A 43 6.78 3.72 -11.09
N PHE A 44 7.41 3.61 -9.93
CA PHE A 44 8.86 3.79 -9.73
C PHE A 44 9.51 2.53 -9.15
N GLY A 45 10.84 2.44 -9.18
CA GLY A 45 11.58 1.36 -8.50
C GLY A 45 11.59 -0.01 -9.20
N ALA A 46 10.91 -0.18 -10.34
CA ALA A 46 11.07 -1.35 -11.22
C ALA A 46 11.41 -0.90 -12.65
N PRO A 47 12.45 -1.49 -13.29
CA PRO A 47 12.73 -1.21 -14.69
C PRO A 47 11.64 -1.80 -15.58
N ALA A 48 11.40 -1.13 -16.72
CA ALA A 48 10.44 -1.55 -17.75
C ALA A 48 8.98 -1.69 -17.25
N SER A 49 8.55 -0.83 -16.32
CA SER A 49 7.13 -0.73 -15.99
C SER A 49 6.32 -0.25 -17.22
N PRO A 50 5.14 -0.82 -17.50
CA PRO A 50 4.29 -0.38 -18.62
C PRO A 50 3.68 1.02 -18.42
N LEU A 51 3.76 1.56 -17.20
CA LEU A 51 3.30 2.91 -16.88
C LEU A 51 4.35 3.61 -15.98
N PRO A 52 5.50 4.02 -16.54
CA PRO A 52 6.61 4.56 -15.76
C PRO A 52 6.27 5.93 -15.17
N LEU A 53 6.72 6.20 -13.94
CA LEU A 53 6.51 7.47 -13.24
C LEU A 53 6.98 8.68 -14.06
N SER A 54 8.08 8.55 -14.80
CA SER A 54 8.60 9.64 -15.64
C SER A 54 7.60 10.09 -16.71
N GLY A 55 6.88 9.15 -17.33
CA GLY A 55 5.86 9.50 -18.33
C GLY A 55 4.70 10.31 -17.74
N ALA A 56 4.31 10.01 -16.50
CA ALA A 56 3.30 10.78 -15.78
C ALA A 56 3.79 12.19 -15.41
N VAL A 57 5.08 12.34 -15.07
CA VAL A 57 5.69 13.66 -14.86
C VAL A 57 5.72 14.46 -16.16
N ASP A 58 6.12 13.85 -17.27
CA ASP A 58 6.15 14.48 -18.60
C ASP A 58 4.73 14.95 -19.02
N GLU A 59 3.72 14.12 -18.79
CA GLU A 59 2.31 14.44 -19.07
C GLU A 59 1.84 15.67 -18.29
N LEU A 60 2.12 15.72 -16.97
CA LEU A 60 1.73 16.85 -16.12
C LEU A 60 2.49 18.13 -16.49
N ALA A 61 3.78 18.03 -16.79
CA ALA A 61 4.59 19.16 -17.23
C ALA A 61 4.11 19.71 -18.58
N ALA A 62 3.78 18.85 -19.54
CA ALA A 62 3.21 19.25 -20.84
C ALA A 62 1.85 19.95 -20.70
N ARG A 63 1.10 19.66 -19.63
CA ARG A 63 -0.15 20.37 -19.26
C ARG A 63 0.09 21.70 -18.51
N GLY A 64 1.35 22.14 -18.38
CA GLY A 64 1.70 23.40 -17.74
C GLY A 64 1.75 23.36 -16.21
N ALA A 65 1.87 22.17 -15.60
CA ALA A 65 2.06 22.07 -14.17
C ALA A 65 3.40 22.72 -13.76
N GLY A 66 3.37 23.68 -12.84
CA GLY A 66 4.58 24.25 -12.22
C GLY A 66 4.94 23.61 -10.88
N ARG A 67 4.01 22.86 -10.29
CA ARG A 67 4.20 22.17 -9.00
C ARG A 67 3.44 20.85 -8.98
N LEU A 68 4.07 19.80 -8.46
CA LEU A 68 3.47 18.49 -8.22
C LEU A 68 3.26 18.25 -6.72
N VAL A 69 2.12 17.66 -6.37
CA VAL A 69 1.92 16.96 -5.09
C VAL A 69 1.93 15.48 -5.40
N VAL A 70 2.93 14.77 -4.87
CA VAL A 70 3.17 13.35 -5.15
C VAL A 70 2.62 12.51 -4.01
N VAL A 71 1.62 11.66 -4.30
CA VAL A 71 1.00 10.77 -3.32
C VAL A 71 1.44 9.32 -3.58
N PRO A 72 2.24 8.71 -2.69
CA PRO A 72 2.64 7.32 -2.84
C PRO A 72 1.52 6.34 -2.49
N LEU A 73 1.26 5.37 -3.36
CA LEU A 73 0.40 4.22 -3.05
C LEU A 73 1.20 3.14 -2.33
N LEU A 74 1.50 3.40 -1.06
CA LEU A 74 2.28 2.56 -0.16
C LEU A 74 1.57 2.43 1.20
N LEU A 75 1.36 1.20 1.68
CA LEU A 75 0.75 0.96 3.00
C LEU A 75 1.77 1.17 4.12
N ALA A 76 3.04 0.98 3.81
CA ALA A 76 4.16 1.22 4.68
C ALA A 76 5.29 1.88 3.88
N PRO A 77 6.20 2.63 4.53
CA PRO A 77 7.44 3.06 3.89
C PRO A 77 8.15 1.89 3.23
N THR A 78 8.85 2.10 2.12
CA THR A 78 9.61 1.02 1.47
C THR A 78 10.91 0.67 2.18
N GLY A 79 11.31 1.47 3.19
CA GLY A 79 12.65 1.43 3.77
C GLY A 79 13.72 1.94 2.82
N PRO A 80 15.02 1.77 3.15
CA PRO A 80 16.11 2.06 2.22
C PRO A 80 16.00 1.08 1.05
N ILE A 81 15.60 1.61 -0.09
CA ILE A 81 15.55 0.90 -1.36
C ILE A 81 16.57 1.53 -2.30
N ARG A 82 16.89 0.82 -3.39
CA ARG A 82 17.86 1.28 -4.40
C ARG A 82 17.53 2.66 -4.97
N GLU A 83 16.25 3.01 -4.98
CA GLU A 83 15.76 4.32 -5.39
C GLU A 83 14.52 4.67 -4.58
N SER A 84 14.60 5.75 -3.81
CA SER A 84 13.46 6.31 -3.11
C SER A 84 12.52 7.05 -4.06
N LEU A 85 11.26 7.26 -3.64
CA LEU A 85 10.31 8.05 -4.42
C LEU A 85 10.81 9.49 -4.69
N PRO A 86 11.33 10.25 -3.72
CA PRO A 86 11.84 11.59 -3.99
C PRO A 86 12.96 11.62 -5.04
N GLU A 87 13.86 10.64 -5.03
CA GLU A 87 14.92 10.51 -6.04
C GLU A 87 14.34 10.19 -7.43
N ALA A 88 13.36 9.30 -7.51
CA ALA A 88 12.69 8.95 -8.76
C ALA A 88 11.97 10.17 -9.37
N VAL A 89 11.26 10.95 -8.54
CA VAL A 89 10.58 12.17 -8.98
C VAL A 89 11.59 13.24 -9.38
N ALA A 90 12.65 13.45 -8.59
CA ALA A 90 13.69 14.43 -8.91
C ALA A 90 14.36 14.14 -10.26
N ARG A 91 14.67 12.88 -10.54
CA ARG A 91 15.24 12.48 -11.84
C ARG A 91 14.27 12.74 -12.98
N ALA A 92 12.98 12.42 -12.82
CA ALA A 92 11.98 12.70 -13.84
C ALA A 92 11.78 14.21 -14.06
N ALA A 93 11.76 14.99 -12.99
CA ALA A 93 11.59 16.44 -13.03
C ALA A 93 12.82 17.18 -13.60
N ALA A 94 14.00 16.55 -13.64
CA ALA A 94 15.21 17.16 -14.21
C ALA A 94 15.06 17.55 -15.69
N ALA A 95 14.14 16.92 -16.43
CA ALA A 95 13.81 17.27 -17.81
C ALA A 95 12.90 18.52 -17.93
N HIS A 96 12.36 19.03 -16.83
CA HIS A 96 11.34 20.10 -16.79
C HIS A 96 11.79 21.24 -15.87
N PRO A 97 12.61 22.19 -16.38
CA PRO A 97 13.09 23.32 -15.58
C PRO A 97 11.94 24.13 -14.97
N GLY A 98 12.01 24.38 -13.66
CA GLY A 98 10.98 25.13 -12.92
C GLY A 98 9.85 24.27 -12.35
N LEU A 99 9.83 22.96 -12.63
CA LEU A 99 8.87 22.04 -12.01
C LEU A 99 9.27 21.73 -10.57
N GLY A 100 8.52 22.27 -9.61
CA GLY A 100 8.65 21.92 -8.20
C GLY A 100 7.84 20.67 -7.84
N PHE A 101 8.18 20.00 -6.74
CA PHE A 101 7.37 18.91 -6.21
C PHE A 101 7.46 18.80 -4.68
N VAL A 102 6.45 18.16 -4.10
CA VAL A 102 6.43 17.72 -2.70
C VAL A 102 5.96 16.27 -2.66
N CYS A 103 6.65 15.42 -1.91
CA CYS A 103 6.28 14.01 -1.74
C CYS A 103 5.61 13.82 -0.39
N GLU A 104 4.39 13.30 -0.42
CA GLU A 104 3.68 12.88 0.79
C GLU A 104 4.29 11.59 1.37
N PRO A 105 4.15 11.36 2.68
CA PRO A 105 4.44 10.06 3.28
C PRO A 105 3.58 8.94 2.71
N ALA A 106 3.96 7.68 2.97
CA ALA A 106 3.13 6.51 2.71
C ALA A 106 1.73 6.68 3.33
N LEU A 107 0.69 6.15 2.68
CA LEU A 107 -0.71 6.34 3.12
C LEU A 107 -0.96 5.77 4.53
N GLY A 108 -0.27 4.69 4.88
CA GLY A 108 -0.42 4.02 6.18
C GLY A 108 -1.75 3.26 6.31
N PRO A 109 -2.06 2.74 7.51
CA PRO A 109 -3.34 2.11 7.82
C PRO A 109 -4.45 3.16 8.02
N HIS A 110 -4.78 3.89 6.96
CA HIS A 110 -5.87 4.85 6.97
C HIS A 110 -7.22 4.15 7.22
N PRO A 111 -8.14 4.68 8.05
CA PRO A 111 -9.42 4.02 8.37
C PRO A 111 -10.21 3.56 7.13
N ARG A 112 -10.32 4.44 6.11
CA ARG A 112 -10.95 4.11 4.83
C ARG A 112 -10.26 2.97 4.06
N LEU A 113 -8.95 2.79 4.20
CA LEU A 113 -8.25 1.65 3.60
C LEU A 113 -8.50 0.36 4.37
N LEU A 114 -8.62 0.44 5.70
CA LEU A 114 -9.03 -0.70 6.53
C LEU A 114 -10.45 -1.18 6.15
N GLU A 115 -11.36 -0.27 5.82
CA GLU A 115 -12.69 -0.61 5.28
C GLU A 115 -12.58 -1.34 3.94
N VAL A 116 -11.68 -0.93 3.04
CA VAL A 116 -11.46 -1.67 1.78
C VAL A 116 -10.92 -3.07 2.06
N LEU A 117 -9.91 -3.19 2.93
CA LEU A 117 -9.32 -4.47 3.32
C LEU A 117 -10.35 -5.41 3.94
N GLU A 118 -11.24 -4.88 4.81
CA GLU A 118 -12.35 -5.63 5.37
C GLU A 118 -13.33 -6.13 4.28
N ARG A 119 -13.68 -5.29 3.29
CA ARG A 119 -14.51 -5.74 2.17
C ARG A 119 -13.83 -6.80 1.31
N ARG A 120 -12.51 -6.70 1.09
CA ARG A 120 -11.75 -7.72 0.33
C ARG A 120 -11.76 -9.06 1.06
N LEU A 121 -11.63 -9.03 2.38
CA LEU A 121 -11.76 -10.19 3.24
C LEU A 121 -13.18 -10.78 3.15
N ASP A 122 -14.22 -9.97 3.35
CA ASP A 122 -15.61 -10.45 3.30
C ASP A 122 -16.00 -11.00 1.92
N ALA A 123 -15.44 -10.43 0.85
CA ALA A 123 -15.59 -10.92 -0.52
C ALA A 123 -14.92 -12.29 -0.70
N ALA A 124 -13.71 -12.50 -0.17
CA ALA A 124 -13.03 -13.80 -0.19
C ALA A 124 -13.83 -14.90 0.53
N LEU A 125 -14.64 -14.52 1.52
CA LEU A 125 -15.55 -15.42 2.22
C LEU A 125 -16.87 -15.69 1.44
N GLY A 126 -17.07 -15.10 0.25
CA GLY A 126 -18.28 -15.25 -0.58
C GLY A 126 -19.25 -14.06 -0.64
N GLY A 127 -18.83 -12.84 -0.24
CA GLY A 127 -19.55 -11.58 -0.51
C GLY A 127 -20.93 -11.34 0.12
N GLY A 128 -21.40 -12.19 1.03
CA GLY A 128 -22.72 -12.08 1.68
C GLY A 128 -22.70 -11.47 3.10
N ALA A 129 -23.88 -11.17 3.64
CA ALA A 129 -24.04 -10.72 5.03
C ALA A 129 -23.44 -11.76 6.00
N ARG A 130 -22.54 -11.30 6.87
CA ARG A 130 -21.83 -12.17 7.82
C ARG A 130 -22.52 -12.19 9.16
N ARG A 131 -22.64 -13.39 9.72
CA ARG A 131 -22.96 -13.53 11.13
C ARG A 131 -21.66 -13.34 11.92
N PRO A 132 -21.74 -12.86 13.18
CA PRO A 132 -20.58 -12.77 14.06
C PRO A 132 -19.78 -14.09 14.14
N GLU A 133 -20.47 -15.23 14.11
CA GLU A 133 -19.89 -16.58 14.09
C GLU A 133 -19.01 -16.89 12.87
N ASP A 134 -19.26 -16.24 11.73
CA ASP A 134 -18.46 -16.46 10.51
C ASP A 134 -17.08 -15.80 10.64
N ARG A 135 -17.02 -14.63 11.30
CA ARG A 135 -15.75 -13.94 11.59
C ARG A 135 -15.03 -14.55 12.79
N ALA A 136 -15.77 -14.98 13.82
CA ALA A 136 -15.21 -15.55 15.05
C ALA A 136 -14.38 -16.82 14.84
N ARG A 137 -14.58 -17.54 13.72
CA ARG A 137 -13.80 -18.71 13.29
C ARG A 137 -12.75 -18.42 12.21
N THR A 138 -12.67 -17.19 11.74
CA THR A 138 -11.78 -16.80 10.64
C THR A 138 -10.53 -16.14 11.20
N THR A 139 -9.37 -16.73 10.92
CA THR A 139 -8.08 -16.09 11.15
C THR A 139 -7.61 -15.41 9.86
N VAL A 140 -7.00 -14.23 9.98
CA VAL A 140 -6.54 -13.45 8.83
C VAL A 140 -5.02 -13.42 8.84
N LEU A 141 -4.41 -13.65 7.67
CA LEU A 141 -3.00 -13.37 7.46
C LEU A 141 -2.86 -12.13 6.56
N LEU A 142 -2.55 -10.97 7.15
CA LEU A 142 -2.22 -9.77 6.39
C LEU A 142 -0.77 -9.87 5.91
N VAL A 143 -0.57 -9.88 4.59
CA VAL A 143 0.77 -10.06 4.02
C VAL A 143 1.28 -8.78 3.39
N GLY A 144 2.37 -8.25 3.95
CA GLY A 144 3.12 -7.13 3.37
C GLY A 144 4.22 -7.59 2.42
N ARG A 145 4.88 -6.62 1.77
CA ARG A 145 6.06 -6.90 0.93
C ARG A 145 7.21 -7.48 1.76
N GLY A 146 7.48 -6.84 2.89
CA GLY A 146 8.69 -7.00 3.69
C GLY A 146 9.84 -6.14 3.17
N ALA A 147 10.56 -5.54 4.11
CA ALA A 147 11.67 -4.64 3.85
C ALA A 147 12.82 -4.92 4.82
N ALA A 148 14.03 -4.47 4.46
CA ALA A 148 15.17 -4.46 5.38
C ALA A 148 14.96 -3.48 6.54
N ASP A 149 14.14 -2.45 6.34
CA ASP A 149 13.78 -1.48 7.38
C ASP A 149 12.73 -2.06 8.34
N PRO A 150 13.04 -2.19 9.65
CA PRO A 150 12.06 -2.65 10.63
C PRO A 150 10.89 -1.68 10.80
N TYR A 151 11.05 -0.37 10.57
CA TYR A 151 9.94 0.59 10.69
C TYR A 151 8.90 0.40 9.58
N ALA A 152 9.35 0.09 8.36
CA ALA A 152 8.47 -0.32 7.27
C ALA A 152 7.66 -1.57 7.63
N ASN A 153 8.30 -2.59 8.20
CA ASN A 153 7.63 -3.82 8.61
C ASN A 153 6.64 -3.57 9.76
N ALA A 154 7.01 -2.69 10.71
CA ALA A 154 6.15 -2.33 11.84
C ALA A 154 4.82 -1.69 11.40
N GLU A 155 4.78 -0.91 10.33
CA GLU A 155 3.52 -0.37 9.80
C GLU A 155 2.57 -1.46 9.26
N VAL A 156 3.10 -2.57 8.74
CA VAL A 156 2.27 -3.73 8.35
C VAL A 156 1.69 -4.41 9.60
N VAL A 157 2.50 -4.60 10.64
CA VAL A 157 2.04 -5.15 11.93
C VAL A 157 0.99 -4.23 12.57
N ARG A 158 1.20 -2.92 12.52
CA ARG A 158 0.23 -1.91 12.97
C ARG A 158 -1.07 -2.00 12.17
N THR A 159 -0.99 -2.17 10.86
CA THR A 159 -2.16 -2.39 10.00
C THR A 159 -2.93 -3.65 10.40
N ALA A 160 -2.22 -4.77 10.63
CA ALA A 160 -2.82 -6.02 11.10
C ALA A 160 -3.55 -5.83 12.43
N ARG A 161 -2.92 -5.14 13.40
CA ARG A 161 -3.55 -4.84 14.68
C ARG A 161 -4.81 -4.00 14.52
N LEU A 162 -4.74 -2.89 13.77
CA LEU A 162 -5.89 -2.00 13.55
C LEU A 162 -7.02 -2.67 12.76
N LEU A 163 -6.68 -3.60 11.85
CA LEU A 163 -7.66 -4.41 11.15
C LEU A 163 -8.39 -5.36 12.12
N TRP A 164 -7.68 -5.94 13.09
CA TRP A 164 -8.29 -6.85 14.06
C TRP A 164 -9.31 -6.17 14.97
N GLU A 165 -8.98 -4.96 15.46
CA GLU A 165 -9.79 -4.25 16.45
C GLU A 165 -11.24 -4.04 15.98
N GLY A 166 -12.19 -4.51 16.79
CA GLY A 166 -13.63 -4.28 16.58
C GLY A 166 -14.29 -5.05 15.44
N ARG A 167 -13.58 -5.93 14.71
CA ARG A 167 -14.13 -6.65 13.55
C ARG A 167 -14.56 -8.09 13.79
N GLY A 168 -14.22 -8.66 14.95
CA GLY A 168 -14.69 -9.98 15.39
C GLY A 168 -13.97 -11.18 14.76
N PHE A 169 -12.81 -10.97 14.13
CA PHE A 169 -11.97 -12.07 13.64
C PHE A 169 -11.33 -12.84 14.79
N ALA A 170 -11.13 -14.15 14.61
CA ALA A 170 -10.44 -15.02 15.55
C ALA A 170 -9.03 -14.50 15.89
N GLY A 171 -8.35 -13.96 14.87
CA GLY A 171 -7.06 -13.31 14.98
C GLY A 171 -6.65 -12.68 13.65
N VAL A 172 -5.71 -11.75 13.71
CA VAL A 172 -5.05 -11.18 12.53
C VAL A 172 -3.55 -11.23 12.76
N GLU A 173 -2.87 -12.10 12.01
CA GLU A 173 -1.41 -12.20 11.98
C GLU A 173 -0.84 -11.43 10.78
N SER A 174 0.45 -11.13 10.85
CA SER A 174 1.19 -10.49 9.77
C SER A 174 2.31 -11.38 9.25
N ALA A 175 2.53 -11.38 7.95
CA ALA A 175 3.70 -12.00 7.32
C ALA A 175 4.21 -11.16 6.15
N PHE A 176 5.34 -11.58 5.59
CA PHE A 176 6.01 -10.86 4.52
C PHE A 176 6.32 -11.78 3.35
N VAL A 177 6.10 -11.29 2.12
CA VAL A 177 6.40 -12.06 0.90
C VAL A 177 7.91 -12.22 0.69
N THR A 178 8.70 -11.22 1.09
CA THR A 178 10.16 -11.19 0.92
C THR A 178 10.85 -10.48 2.09
N LEU A 179 12.18 -10.61 2.17
CA LEU A 179 13.13 -9.80 2.98
C LEU A 179 12.95 -9.75 4.50
N ALA A 180 11.79 -10.10 5.04
CA ALA A 180 11.47 -10.03 6.46
C ALA A 180 10.78 -11.32 6.91
N ALA A 181 10.88 -11.61 8.21
CA ALA A 181 10.19 -12.71 8.86
C ALA A 181 9.02 -12.19 9.70
N PRO A 182 7.96 -12.99 9.92
CA PRO A 182 7.76 -14.32 9.36
C PRO A 182 7.45 -14.27 7.86
N ASP A 183 7.91 -15.29 7.12
CA ASP A 183 7.50 -15.49 5.73
C ASP A 183 6.06 -16.00 5.63
N VAL A 184 5.51 -16.12 4.42
CA VAL A 184 4.10 -16.51 4.23
C VAL A 184 3.81 -17.90 4.83
N PRO A 185 4.60 -18.96 4.58
CA PRO A 185 4.39 -20.27 5.21
C PRO A 185 4.44 -20.22 6.75
N ALA A 186 5.40 -19.50 7.35
CA ALA A 186 5.48 -19.37 8.80
C ALA A 186 4.30 -18.56 9.37
N GLY A 187 3.82 -17.55 8.64
CA GLY A 187 2.61 -16.82 8.98
C GLY A 187 1.36 -17.69 8.97
N LEU A 188 1.21 -18.53 7.93
CA LEU A 188 0.11 -19.49 7.83
C LEU A 188 0.14 -20.52 8.97
N GLU A 189 1.33 -20.96 9.38
CA GLU A 189 1.49 -21.86 10.51
C GLU A 189 1.06 -21.22 11.84
N ARG A 190 1.38 -19.93 12.04
CA ARG A 190 0.88 -19.18 13.21
C ARG A 190 -0.64 -19.04 13.18
N CYS A 191 -1.21 -18.73 12.00
CA CYS A 191 -2.65 -18.68 11.82
C CYS A 191 -3.32 -20.03 12.12
N ARG A 192 -2.71 -21.15 11.71
CA ARG A 192 -3.22 -22.50 11.99
C ARG A 192 -3.31 -22.77 13.49
N VAL A 193 -2.25 -22.43 14.23
CA VAL A 193 -2.23 -22.61 15.70
C VAL A 193 -3.32 -21.77 16.38
N LEU A 194 -3.53 -20.53 15.91
CA LEU A 194 -4.59 -19.66 16.44
C LEU A 194 -6.00 -20.14 16.07
N ALA A 195 -6.19 -20.60 14.83
CA ALA A 195 -7.48 -21.09 14.36
C ALA A 195 -7.95 -22.29 15.18
N ALA A 196 -7.05 -23.22 15.49
CA ALA A 196 -7.34 -24.37 16.34
C ALA A 196 -7.75 -24.00 17.78
N ALA A 197 -7.40 -22.80 18.26
CA ALA A 197 -7.75 -22.29 19.58
C ALA A 197 -9.02 -21.42 19.60
N ALA A 198 -9.57 -21.06 18.43
CA ALA A 198 -10.72 -20.19 18.31
C ALA A 198 -12.03 -20.91 18.75
N PRO A 199 -13.04 -20.20 19.28
CA PRO A 199 -14.33 -20.79 19.62
C PRO A 199 -14.95 -21.48 18.40
N GLY A 200 -15.10 -22.81 18.48
CA GLY A 200 -15.54 -23.63 17.35
C GLY A 200 -17.02 -23.45 17.00
N GLY A 201 -17.30 -23.30 15.71
CA GLY A 201 -18.57 -23.67 15.09
C GLY A 201 -18.36 -24.87 14.15
N PRO A 202 -19.41 -25.52 13.62
CA PRO A 202 -19.23 -26.62 12.68
C PRO A 202 -18.51 -26.15 11.40
N GLY A 203 -17.40 -26.80 11.04
CA GLY A 203 -16.62 -26.56 9.82
C GLY A 203 -15.10 -26.68 10.03
N PRO A 204 -14.29 -26.66 8.94
CA PRO A 204 -12.83 -26.61 9.04
C PRO A 204 -12.35 -25.25 9.53
N ASP A 205 -11.14 -25.23 10.11
CA ASP A 205 -10.42 -24.00 10.42
C ASP A 205 -10.23 -23.17 9.14
N ARG A 206 -10.40 -21.85 9.24
CA ARG A 206 -10.37 -20.95 8.08
C ARG A 206 -9.32 -19.88 8.22
N ILE A 207 -8.52 -19.73 7.16
CA ILE A 207 -7.52 -18.68 7.02
C ILE A 207 -7.83 -17.86 5.77
N VAL A 208 -7.98 -16.54 5.93
CA VAL A 208 -8.01 -15.61 4.78
C VAL A 208 -6.64 -14.96 4.63
N VAL A 209 -6.00 -15.18 3.49
CA VAL A 209 -4.75 -14.53 3.11
C VAL A 209 -5.08 -13.21 2.43
N LEU A 210 -4.75 -12.11 3.10
CA LEU A 210 -5.11 -10.76 2.70
C LEU A 210 -3.87 -10.00 2.21
N PRO A 211 -3.75 -9.66 0.92
CA PRO A 211 -2.62 -8.90 0.41
C PRO A 211 -2.65 -7.45 0.90
N GLY A 212 -1.62 -7.02 1.61
CA GLY A 212 -1.32 -5.62 1.92
C GLY A 212 -0.74 -4.88 0.72
N PHE A 213 -1.39 -5.00 -0.46
CA PHE A 213 -0.96 -4.40 -1.72
C PHE A 213 -2.08 -3.57 -2.34
N PHE A 214 -1.71 -2.52 -3.08
CA PHE A 214 -2.72 -1.73 -3.80
C PHE A 214 -3.19 -2.38 -5.08
N PHE A 215 -2.31 -3.02 -5.84
CA PHE A 215 -2.64 -3.59 -7.15
C PHE A 215 -2.04 -4.99 -7.32
N ALA A 216 -2.40 -5.64 -8.43
CA ALA A 216 -1.78 -6.87 -8.86
C ALA A 216 -0.27 -6.69 -9.16
N GLY A 217 0.46 -7.80 -9.27
CA GLY A 217 1.86 -7.80 -9.65
C GLY A 217 2.61 -9.02 -9.13
N ASP A 218 3.91 -9.09 -9.44
CA ASP A 218 4.78 -10.24 -9.17
C ASP A 218 4.79 -10.66 -7.68
N LEU A 219 4.64 -9.70 -6.75
CA LEU A 219 4.55 -10.00 -5.32
C LEU A 219 3.24 -10.68 -4.94
N LEU A 220 2.13 -10.32 -5.59
CA LEU A 220 0.83 -10.98 -5.40
C LEU A 220 0.87 -12.41 -5.98
N GLU A 221 1.49 -12.59 -7.14
CA GLU A 221 1.68 -13.93 -7.72
C GLU A 221 2.54 -14.81 -6.81
N ARG A 222 3.65 -14.27 -6.30
CA ARG A 222 4.50 -14.97 -5.34
C ARG A 222 3.77 -15.31 -4.03
N LEU A 223 2.92 -14.41 -3.54
CA LEU A 223 2.06 -14.66 -2.38
C LEU A 223 1.10 -15.83 -2.66
N ARG A 224 0.43 -15.82 -3.81
CA ARG A 224 -0.47 -16.91 -4.23
C ARG A 224 0.27 -18.24 -4.30
N MET A 225 1.44 -18.29 -4.96
CA MET A 225 2.28 -19.50 -5.03
C MET A 225 2.69 -20.03 -3.65
N GLN A 226 3.16 -19.16 -2.74
CA GLN A 226 3.53 -19.58 -1.38
C GLN A 226 2.32 -20.10 -0.58
N THR A 227 1.17 -19.45 -0.75
CA THR A 227 -0.08 -19.84 -0.10
C THR A 227 -0.60 -21.18 -0.61
N GLU A 228 -0.64 -21.37 -1.93
CA GLU A 228 -1.08 -22.60 -2.58
C GLU A 228 -0.16 -23.78 -2.21
N GLY A 229 1.16 -23.56 -2.20
CA GLY A 229 2.12 -24.58 -1.79
C GLY A 229 1.93 -25.04 -0.34
N TRP A 230 1.67 -24.10 0.58
CA TRP A 230 1.37 -24.44 1.97
C TRP A 230 0.00 -25.12 2.12
N ALA A 231 -1.03 -24.63 1.43
CA ALA A 231 -2.38 -25.20 1.49
C ALA A 231 -2.45 -26.62 0.94
N ALA A 232 -1.64 -26.95 -0.07
CA ALA A 232 -1.58 -28.29 -0.66
C ALA A 232 -1.17 -29.39 0.34
N VAL A 233 -0.40 -29.04 1.37
CA VAL A 233 0.00 -29.98 2.45
C VAL A 233 -0.86 -29.85 3.72
N HIS A 234 -1.87 -28.98 3.71
CA HIS A 234 -2.85 -28.79 4.80
C HIS A 234 -4.31 -28.81 4.30
N PRO A 235 -4.77 -29.89 3.64
CA PRO A 235 -6.10 -29.95 3.01
C PRO A 235 -7.29 -29.88 3.99
N TRP A 236 -7.05 -30.00 5.29
CA TRP A 236 -8.08 -29.86 6.34
C TRP A 236 -8.32 -28.40 6.76
N ILE A 237 -7.56 -27.45 6.22
CA ILE A 237 -7.71 -26.01 6.49
C ILE A 237 -8.24 -25.34 5.24
N GLU A 238 -9.31 -24.56 5.39
CA GLU A 238 -9.84 -23.74 4.31
C GLU A 238 -9.00 -22.47 4.18
N VAL A 239 -8.16 -22.40 3.16
CA VAL A 239 -7.31 -21.24 2.87
C VAL A 239 -7.88 -20.45 1.69
N LEU A 240 -8.23 -19.19 1.92
CA LEU A 240 -8.89 -18.32 0.93
C LEU A 240 -8.00 -17.10 0.63
N GLY A 241 -7.71 -16.85 -0.64
CA GLY A 241 -6.99 -15.65 -1.07
C GLY A 241 -7.95 -14.49 -1.33
N ALA A 242 -7.69 -13.33 -0.72
CA ALA A 242 -8.40 -12.09 -1.02
C ALA A 242 -7.73 -11.31 -2.16
N GLU A 243 -8.51 -10.44 -2.80
CA GLU A 243 -7.99 -9.50 -3.80
C GLU A 243 -7.31 -8.28 -3.13
N PRO A 244 -6.34 -7.62 -3.81
CA PRO A 244 -5.71 -6.40 -3.31
C PRO A 244 -6.70 -5.22 -3.25
N VAL A 245 -6.27 -4.06 -2.71
CA VAL A 245 -7.13 -2.87 -2.54
C VAL A 245 -7.81 -2.47 -3.86
N GLY A 246 -7.08 -2.45 -4.97
CA GLY A 246 -7.55 -2.04 -6.30
C GLY A 246 -7.84 -0.55 -6.42
N ALA A 247 -8.47 -0.16 -7.54
CA ALA A 247 -8.96 1.21 -7.77
C ALA A 247 -10.25 1.50 -6.99
N ALA A 248 -10.19 1.37 -5.67
CA ALA A 248 -11.35 1.56 -4.79
C ALA A 248 -11.72 3.05 -4.66
N PRO A 249 -13.02 3.43 -4.60
CA PRO A 249 -13.44 4.80 -4.33
C PRO A 249 -12.83 5.39 -3.06
N GLU A 250 -12.69 4.58 -2.01
CA GLU A 250 -12.08 5.00 -0.74
C GLU A 250 -10.61 5.36 -0.89
N LEU A 251 -9.88 4.68 -1.79
CA LEU A 251 -8.51 5.02 -2.10
C LEU A 251 -8.44 6.41 -2.75
N ALA A 252 -9.34 6.70 -3.69
CA ALA A 252 -9.42 8.01 -4.32
C ALA A 252 -9.69 9.12 -3.28
N GLU A 253 -10.59 8.88 -2.32
CA GLU A 253 -10.85 9.83 -1.23
C GLU A 253 -9.61 10.06 -0.36
N VAL A 254 -8.88 9.00 0.02
CA VAL A 254 -7.66 9.13 0.82
C VAL A 254 -6.57 9.89 0.05
N VAL A 255 -6.39 9.60 -1.25
CA VAL A 255 -5.44 10.32 -2.09
C VAL A 255 -5.77 11.81 -2.15
N MET A 256 -7.05 12.15 -2.29
CA MET A 256 -7.49 13.55 -2.33
C MET A 256 -7.43 14.25 -0.97
N GLU A 257 -7.62 13.52 0.13
CA GLU A 257 -7.42 14.03 1.48
C GLU A 257 -5.96 14.45 1.68
N ARG A 258 -5.00 13.59 1.31
CA ARG A 258 -3.56 13.91 1.33
C ARG A 258 -3.25 15.12 0.46
N TYR A 259 -3.71 15.11 -0.79
CA TYR A 259 -3.50 16.23 -1.72
C TYR A 259 -4.00 17.56 -1.16
N ARG A 260 -5.23 17.60 -0.63
CA ARG A 260 -5.84 18.84 -0.12
C ARG A 260 -5.10 19.35 1.12
N ALA A 261 -4.66 18.45 2.00
CA ALA A 261 -3.85 18.83 3.16
C ALA A 261 -2.55 19.53 2.73
N THR A 262 -1.79 18.93 1.79
CA THR A 262 -0.54 19.52 1.28
C THR A 262 -0.76 20.86 0.56
N VAL A 263 -1.86 21.00 -0.17
CA VAL A 263 -2.22 22.26 -0.85
C VAL A 263 -2.58 23.35 0.17
N ALA A 264 -3.33 23.01 1.23
CA ALA A 264 -3.69 23.93 2.29
C ALA A 264 -2.44 24.40 3.08
N ASP A 265 -1.54 23.49 3.43
CA ASP A 265 -0.29 23.82 4.13
C ASP A 265 0.61 24.73 3.29
N GLY A 266 0.70 24.46 1.98
CA GLY A 266 1.45 25.32 1.04
C GLY A 266 0.80 26.68 0.76
N ALA A 267 -0.49 26.85 1.04
CA ALA A 267 -1.16 28.14 1.01
C ALA A 267 -0.97 28.92 2.33
N ALA A 268 -0.83 28.22 3.45
CA ALA A 268 -0.60 28.79 4.77
C ALA A 268 0.88 29.16 5.05
N GLY A 269 1.83 28.55 4.33
CA GLY A 269 3.27 28.81 4.45
C GLY A 269 3.95 29.06 3.09
N GLY A 270 4.59 30.21 2.93
CA GLY A 270 5.41 30.53 1.75
C GLY A 270 6.56 29.54 1.56
N THR A 271 6.61 28.93 0.37
CA THR A 271 7.66 28.10 -0.24
C THR A 271 8.54 27.26 0.70
N PRO A 272 8.33 25.92 0.76
CA PRO A 272 9.44 25.02 1.01
C PRO A 272 10.15 24.73 -0.32
N ALA A 273 11.44 25.06 -0.38
CA ALA A 273 12.36 24.45 -1.34
C ALA A 273 12.29 22.92 -1.16
N GLY A 274 12.35 22.16 -2.26
CA GLY A 274 12.19 20.70 -2.30
C GLY A 274 12.80 20.00 -1.10
N GLY A 275 11.94 19.54 -0.20
CA GLY A 275 12.32 18.94 1.06
C GLY A 275 11.18 18.05 1.55
N VAL A 276 11.54 16.84 1.97
CA VAL A 276 10.63 15.87 2.60
C VAL A 276 9.98 16.53 3.82
N LEU A 277 8.65 16.44 3.95
CA LEU A 277 7.95 16.87 5.16
C LEU A 277 8.53 16.10 6.36
N PRO A 278 8.96 16.77 7.45
CA PRO A 278 9.64 16.11 8.54
C PRO A 278 8.68 15.19 9.31
N GLY A 279 8.78 13.89 9.04
CA GLY A 279 7.99 12.85 9.72
C GLY A 279 8.70 11.50 9.89
N ALA A 280 9.96 11.35 9.48
CA ALA A 280 10.66 10.05 9.48
C ALA A 280 12.11 10.11 9.99
N ALA A 281 12.49 11.14 10.76
CA ALA A 281 13.83 11.27 11.33
C ALA A 281 13.82 11.14 12.86
N VAL A 282 13.46 9.96 13.36
CA VAL A 282 13.87 9.53 14.70
C VAL A 282 14.44 8.12 14.54
N GLY A 283 15.77 8.00 14.48
CA GLY A 283 16.41 6.68 14.43
C GLY A 283 17.79 6.56 13.77
N ALA A 284 18.52 7.65 13.52
CA ALA A 284 19.86 7.59 12.91
C ALA A 284 20.98 8.20 13.77
N ALA A 285 20.89 8.07 15.10
CA ALA A 285 21.95 8.51 16.00
C ALA A 285 22.14 7.53 17.18
N ALA A 286 22.58 6.30 16.89
CA ALA A 286 23.18 5.40 17.89
C ALA A 286 23.93 4.23 17.23
N ALA A 287 24.92 4.51 16.38
CA ALA A 287 25.87 3.50 15.91
C ALA A 287 27.19 4.14 15.45
N ALA A 288 27.80 4.94 16.32
CA ALA A 288 29.20 5.33 16.19
C ALA A 288 29.75 5.68 17.57
N GLY A 289 30.38 4.72 18.22
CA GLY A 289 31.09 4.96 19.48
C GLY A 289 31.53 3.68 20.17
N GLY A 290 32.78 3.30 19.98
CA GLY A 290 33.49 2.41 20.91
C GLY A 290 34.09 1.16 20.29
N ALA A 291 35.09 1.32 19.42
CA ALA A 291 36.19 0.38 19.34
C ALA A 291 37.27 0.83 20.34
N ALA A 292 37.53 0.02 21.34
CA ALA A 292 38.79 -0.11 22.07
C ALA A 292 38.80 -1.49 22.74
#